data_AF-A0A529ZGF4-F1
#
_entry.id   AF-A0A529ZGF4-F1
#
_cell.length_a   1.000
_cell.length_b   1.000
_cell.length_c   1.000
_cell.angle_alpha   90.00
_cell.angle_beta   90.00
_cell.angle_gamma   90.00
#
_symmetry.space_group_name_H-M   'P 1'
#
loop_
_entity.id
_entity.type
_entity.pdbx_description
1 polymer ?
#
loop_
_entity_poly.entity_id
_entity_poly.type
_entity_poly.pdbx_seq_one_letter_code
_entity_poly.pdbx_strand_id
1 'polypeptide(L)' 'DLCRSILTPRPLAVVLTAYSIRASFFAIHALMRDTFAGMGGTVESGELIIREKSAGRALSTSLFSRWVA' A
#
# COMPACT_ATOMS: atom_id res chain seq x y z
N ASP A 1 12.77 -5.40 1.55
CA ASP A 1 14.08 -5.34 0.84
C ASP A 1 14.13 -6.10 -0.48
N LEU A 2 13.81 -7.40 -0.53
CA LEU A 2 13.91 -8.18 -1.79
C LEU A 2 13.10 -7.59 -2.96
N CYS A 3 11.89 -7.08 -2.71
CA CYS A 3 11.11 -6.43 -3.77
C CYS A 3 11.80 -5.18 -4.32
N ARG A 4 12.55 -4.44 -3.49
CA ARG A 4 13.32 -3.27 -3.90
C ARG A 4 14.55 -3.65 -4.71
N SER A 5 15.23 -4.76 -4.36
CA SER A 5 16.45 -5.18 -5.04
C SER A 5 16.23 -5.70 -6.47
N ILE A 6 15.00 -6.06 -6.82
CA ILE A 6 14.64 -6.57 -8.16
C ILE A 6 14.03 -5.50 -9.07
N LEU A 7 13.98 -4.24 -8.62
CA LEU A 7 13.43 -3.15 -9.43
C LEU A 7 14.32 -2.84 -10.62
N THR A 8 13.69 -2.49 -11.74
CA THR A 8 14.40 -1.97 -12.91
C THR A 8 15.08 -0.64 -12.58
N PRO A 9 16.03 -0.15 -13.39
CA PRO A 9 16.61 1.18 -13.20
C PRO A 9 15.60 2.34 -13.29
N ARG A 10 14.40 2.09 -13.84
CA ARG A 10 13.29 3.05 -13.95
C ARG A 10 11.99 2.36 -13.52
N PRO A 11 11.80 2.09 -12.22
CA PRO A 11 10.59 1.44 -11.73
C PRO A 11 9.42 2.43 -11.76
N LEU A 12 8.20 1.93 -11.93
CA LEU A 12 6.99 2.77 -11.90
C LEU A 12 6.36 2.80 -10.51
N ALA A 13 6.16 1.62 -9.90
CA ALA A 13 5.52 1.50 -8.61
C ALA A 13 5.79 0.14 -7.97
N VAL A 14 5.58 0.07 -6.65
CA VAL A 14 5.43 -1.17 -5.88
C VAL A 14 4.14 -1.09 -5.08
N VAL A 15 3.31 -2.13 -5.17
CA VAL A 15 2.01 -2.18 -4.50
C VAL A 15 1.95 -3.38 -3.57
N LEU A 16 1.63 -3.13 -2.31
CA LEU A 16 1.39 -4.14 -1.27
C LEU A 16 -0.08 -4.09 -0.87
N THR A 17 -0.75 -5.23 -0.93
CA THR A 17 -2.10 -5.44 -0.38
C THR A 17 -2.06 -6.50 0.72
N ALA A 18 -2.81 -6.27 1.80
CA ALA A 18 -2.83 -7.18 2.95
C ALA A 18 -4.26 -7.34 3.48
N TYR A 19 -4.71 -8.58 3.64
CA TYR A 19 -6.02 -8.93 4.23
C TYR A 19 -6.00 -8.98 5.77
N SER A 20 -4.91 -8.54 6.40
CA SER A 20 -4.77 -8.53 7.85
C SER A 20 -5.42 -7.30 8.45
N ILE A 21 -6.71 -7.41 8.79
CA ILE A 21 -7.51 -6.33 9.39
C ILE A 21 -7.05 -5.98 10.82
N ARG A 22 -6.23 -6.83 11.46
CA ARG A 22 -5.70 -6.54 12.80
C ARG A 22 -4.57 -5.51 12.81
N ALA A 23 -3.84 -5.36 11.71
CA ALA A 23 -2.81 -4.35 11.59
C ALA A 23 -3.43 -3.03 11.11
N SER A 24 -2.87 -1.89 11.52
CA SER A 24 -3.27 -0.59 10.95
C SER A 24 -2.57 -0.37 9.60
N PHE A 25 -3.23 0.30 8.66
CA PHE A 25 -2.57 0.78 7.44
C PHE A 25 -1.37 1.69 7.73
N PHE A 26 -1.32 2.34 8.91
CA PHE A 26 -0.15 3.10 9.35
C PHE A 26 1.11 2.24 9.50
N ALA A 27 0.96 0.99 9.96
CA ALA A 27 2.10 0.08 10.11
C ALA A 27 2.66 -0.29 8.72
N ILE A 28 1.79 -0.57 7.75
CA ILE A 28 2.18 -0.90 6.38
C ILE A 28 2.75 0.34 5.67
N HIS A 29 2.19 1.52 5.93
CA HIS A 29 2.71 2.79 5.42
C HIS A 29 4.14 3.05 5.89
N ALA A 30 4.40 2.91 7.19
CA ALA A 30 5.73 3.10 7.77
C ALA A 30 6.72 2.09 7.17
N LEU A 31 6.34 0.81 7.07
CA LEU A 31 7.14 -0.24 6.43
C LEU A 31 7.48 0.12 4.98
N MET A 32 6.51 0.57 4.20
CA MET A 32 6.71 0.95 2.79
C MET A 32 7.66 2.13 2.67
N ARG A 33 7.46 3.17 3.49
CA ARG A 33 8.31 4.36 3.50
C ARG A 33 9.76 4.03 3.86
N ASP A 34 9.97 3.16 4.84
CA ASP A 34 11.30 2.74 5.27
C ASP A 34 11.98 1.87 4.20
N THR A 35 11.24 0.91 3.64
CA THR A 35 11.73 0.00 2.58
C THR A 35 12.18 0.77 1.34
N PHE A 36 11.48 1.84 0.95
CA PHE A 36 11.76 2.63 -0.26
C PHE A 36 12.46 3.98 0.03
N ALA A 37 12.96 4.17 1.25
CA ALA A 37 13.69 5.37 1.64
C ALA A 37 14.88 5.63 0.69
N GLY A 38 15.04 6.90 0.27
CA GLY A 38 16.10 7.34 -0.64
C GLY A 38 15.84 7.09 -2.12
N MET A 39 14.71 6.49 -2.51
CA MET A 39 14.35 6.32 -3.94
C MET A 39 13.55 7.48 -4.53
N GLY A 40 13.24 8.52 -3.75
CA GLY A 40 12.27 9.54 -4.14
C GLY A 40 10.84 9.01 -4.17
N GLY A 41 9.97 9.63 -4.97
CA GLY A 41 8.59 9.20 -5.14
C GLY A 41 7.66 9.51 -3.97
N THR A 42 6.46 8.92 -4.00
CA THR A 42 5.40 9.12 -3.00
C THR A 42 4.87 7.79 -2.50
N VAL A 43 4.60 7.71 -1.19
CA VAL A 43 3.93 6.57 -0.56
C VAL A 43 2.49 6.95 -0.21
N GLU A 44 1.54 6.19 -0.73
CA GLU A 44 0.11 6.32 -0.41
C GLU A 44 -0.39 5.01 0.23
N SER A 45 -1.16 5.13 1.30
CA SER A 45 -1.66 3.96 2.03
C SER A 45 -3.06 4.21 2.57
N GLY A 46 -3.81 3.13 2.77
CA GLY A 46 -5.17 3.19 3.29
C GLY A 46 -5.87 1.85 3.22
N GLU A 47 -7.19 1.89 3.13
CA GLU A 47 -8.04 0.70 3.04
C GLU A 47 -8.73 0.64 1.69
N LEU A 48 -8.76 -0.56 1.11
CA LEU A 48 -9.60 -0.88 -0.03
C LEU A 48 -10.99 -1.26 0.47
N ILE A 49 -12.00 -0.52 0.03
CA ILE A 49 -13.39 -0.73 0.45
C ILE A 49 -14.26 -1.23 -0.70
N ILE A 50 -15.29 -2.00 -0.36
CA ILE A 50 -16.45 -2.24 -1.21
C ILE A 50 -17.58 -1.35 -0.71
N ARG A 51 -18.24 -0.65 -1.64
CA ARG A 51 -19.44 0.14 -1.33
C ARG A 51 -20.69 -0.63 -1.70
N GLU A 52 -21.58 -0.81 -0.75
CA GLU A 52 -22.85 -1.49 -0.97
C GLU A 52 -23.77 -0.67 -1.88
N LYS A 53 -24.47 -1.33 -2.82
CA LYS A 53 -25.38 -0.67 -3.77
C LYS A 53 -26.71 -0.21 -3.15
N SER A 54 -27.23 -0.93 -2.16
CA SER A 54 -28.56 -0.67 -1.57
C SER A 54 -28.54 0.49 -0.56
N ALA A 55 -27.55 0.52 0.34
CA ALA A 55 -27.49 1.50 1.44
C ALA A 55 -26.18 2.32 1.48
N GLY A 56 -25.26 2.14 0.53
CA GLY A 56 -24.03 2.95 0.42
C GLY A 56 -22.97 2.68 1.51
N ARG A 57 -23.19 1.68 2.37
CA ARG A 57 -22.27 1.28 3.45
C ARG A 57 -20.91 0.89 2.88
N ALA A 58 -19.84 1.26 3.60
CA ALA A 58 -18.47 0.90 3.26
C ALA A 58 -18.06 -0.36 4.03
N LEU A 59 -17.63 -1.39 3.31
CA LEU A 59 -17.04 -2.61 3.87
C LEU A 59 -15.55 -2.62 3.53
N SER A 60 -14.70 -2.47 4.54
CA SER A 60 -13.24 -2.62 4.37
C SER A 60 -12.90 -4.08 4.09
N THR A 61 -12.04 -4.32 3.10
CA THR A 61 -11.65 -5.68 2.67
C THR A 61 -10.17 -5.96 2.87
N SER A 62 -9.33 -4.96 2.65
CA SER A 62 -7.87 -5.08 2.73
C SER A 62 -7.23 -3.73 2.95
N LEU A 63 -6.00 -3.76 3.45
CA LEU A 63 -5.12 -2.61 3.51
C LEU A 63 -4.29 -2.55 2.24
N PHE A 64 -3.93 -1.35 1.81
CA PHE A 64 -2.94 -1.17 0.76
C PHE A 64 -1.85 -0.16 1.17
N SER A 65 -0.67 -0.34 0.59
CA SER A 65 0.35 0.69 0.51
C SER A 65 1.00 0.63 -0.85
N ARG A 66 1.15 1.76 -1.53
CA ARG A 66 1.87 1.85 -2.80
C ARG A 66 2.97 2.89 -2.72
N TRP A 67 4.15 2.54 -3.22
CA TRP A 67 5.19 3.50 -3.57
C TRP A 67 5.13 3.74 -5.08
N VAL A 68 5.20 5.00 -5.50
CA VAL A 68 5.22 5.42 -6.90
C VAL A 68 6.45 6.31 -7.10
N ALA A 69 7.24 6.03 -8.13
CA ALA A 69 8.49 6.73 -8.43
C ALA A 69 8.29 8.21 -8.79
#